data_AF-A0A6A7ZGB7-F1
#
_entry.id   AF-A0A6A7ZGB7-F1
#
_cell.length_a   1.000
_cell.length_b   1.000
_cell.length_c   1.000
_cell.angle_alpha   90.00
_cell.angle_beta   90.00
_cell.angle_gamma   90.00
#
_symmetry.space_group_name_H-M   'P 1'
#
loop_
_entity.id
_entity.type
_entity.pdbx_description
1 polymer ?
#
loop_
_entity_poly.entity_id
_entity_poly.type
_entity_poly.pdbx_seq_one_letter_code
_entity_poly.pdbx_strand_id
1 'polypeptide(L)'
;MNRMEYAGKIGGMVGGFKRRERQKFLIMFVKIVEMDELHDIRMTSNLAKKLIAAFSGCKSISNDVLIKEFARSGNSVKQQNLDMIVNSLVARWQDLYEEQWKEAKIKIDIEADEYKQSIIEKLDIKL
;
A
#
# COMPACT_ATOMS: atom_id res chain seq x y z
N MET A 1 3.10 -32.67 7.24
CA MET A 1 3.88 -31.72 6.44
C MET A 1 5.35 -31.91 6.75
N ASN A 2 6.21 -31.94 5.74
CA ASN A 2 7.66 -31.93 5.94
C ASN A 2 8.15 -30.50 6.32
N ARG A 3 9.39 -30.37 6.78
CA ARG A 3 9.96 -29.07 7.19
C ARG A 3 9.93 -28.02 6.07
N MET A 4 10.11 -28.44 4.82
CA MET A 4 10.09 -27.54 3.66
C MET A 4 8.67 -26.99 3.38
N GLU A 5 7.64 -27.81 3.51
CA GLU A 5 6.24 -27.40 3.36
C GLU A 5 5.85 -26.37 4.44
N TYR A 6 6.30 -26.57 5.68
CA TYR A 6 6.09 -25.61 6.76
C TYR A 6 6.81 -24.28 6.50
N ALA A 7 8.07 -24.32 6.09
CA ALA A 7 8.83 -23.13 5.75
C ALA A 7 8.16 -22.35 4.59
N GLY A 8 7.69 -23.07 3.56
CA GLY A 8 6.94 -22.47 2.45
C GLY A 8 5.63 -21.82 2.89
N LYS A 9 4.86 -22.49 3.75
CA LYS A 9 3.59 -21.96 4.29
C LYS A 9 3.82 -20.71 5.14
N ILE A 10 4.80 -20.73 6.04
CA ILE A 10 5.17 -19.58 6.87
C ILE A 10 5.63 -18.41 5.98
N GLY A 11 6.53 -18.68 5.02
CA GLY A 11 7.00 -17.68 4.08
C GLY A 11 5.86 -17.02 3.29
N GLY A 12 4.88 -17.82 2.83
CA GLY A 12 3.67 -17.32 2.17
C GLY A 12 2.82 -16.43 3.09
N MET A 13 2.64 -16.82 4.35
CA MET A 13 1.87 -16.04 5.33
C MET A 13 2.54 -14.69 5.65
N VAL A 14 3.85 -14.69 5.92
CA VAL A 14 4.64 -13.48 6.22
C VAL A 14 4.70 -12.57 4.99
N GLY A 15 4.93 -13.12 3.79
CA GLY A 15 4.90 -12.35 2.54
C GLY A 15 3.53 -11.72 2.28
N GLY A 16 2.45 -12.45 2.56
CA GLY A 16 1.08 -11.94 2.51
C GLY A 16 0.82 -10.81 3.51
N PHE A 17 1.35 -10.92 4.74
CA PHE A 17 1.28 -9.86 5.75
C PHE A 17 1.98 -8.58 5.26
N LYS A 18 3.26 -8.66 4.86
CA LYS A 18 4.02 -7.51 4.36
C LYS A 18 3.34 -6.83 3.17
N ARG A 19 2.70 -7.61 2.27
CA ARG A 19 1.93 -7.06 1.15
C ARG A 19 0.72 -6.26 1.63
N ARG A 20 -0.05 -6.76 2.60
CA ARG A 20 -1.23 -6.06 3.13
C ARG A 20 -0.86 -4.77 3.86
N GLU A 21 0.16 -4.80 4.70
CA GLU A 21 0.59 -3.59 5.42
C GLU A 21 1.13 -2.52 4.47
N ARG A 22 1.88 -2.92 3.44
CA ARG A 22 2.27 -1.99 2.37
C ARG A 22 1.06 -1.36 1.67
N GLN A 23 0.04 -2.15 1.35
CA GLN A 23 -1.18 -1.62 0.71
C GLN A 23 -1.90 -0.62 1.63
N LYS A 24 -2.02 -0.92 2.93
CA LYS A 24 -2.60 0.00 3.91
C LYS A 24 -1.83 1.32 3.97
N PHE A 25 -0.50 1.26 4.05
CA PHE A 25 0.35 2.45 4.03
C PHE A 25 0.06 3.32 2.80
N LEU A 26 0.08 2.72 1.60
CA LEU A 26 -0.12 3.46 0.34
C LEU A 26 -1.51 4.12 0.28
N ILE A 27 -2.55 3.41 0.74
CA ILE A 27 -3.92 3.96 0.80
C ILE A 27 -3.97 5.12 1.80
N MET A 28 -3.39 4.95 2.99
CA MET A 28 -3.40 5.98 4.03
C MET A 28 -2.64 7.22 3.57
N PHE A 29 -1.48 7.04 2.96
CA PHE A 29 -0.69 8.15 2.44
C PHE A 29 -1.46 8.96 1.40
N VAL A 30 -2.14 8.29 0.45
CA VAL A 30 -2.95 9.00 -0.54
C VAL A 30 -4.18 9.67 0.07
N LYS A 31 -4.74 9.16 1.17
CA LYS A 31 -5.78 9.86 1.92
C LYS A 31 -5.27 11.12 2.61
N ILE A 32 -4.02 11.14 3.08
CA ILE A 32 -3.40 12.36 3.62
C ILE A 32 -3.30 13.41 2.51
N VAL A 33 -2.83 13.02 1.32
CA VAL A 33 -2.81 13.90 0.14
C VAL A 33 -4.22 14.40 -0.20
N GLU A 34 -5.22 13.52 -0.20
CA GLU A 34 -6.63 13.90 -0.41
C GLU A 34 -7.11 14.94 0.59
N MET A 35 -6.86 14.74 1.89
CA MET A 35 -7.32 15.65 2.94
C MET A 35 -6.68 17.03 2.85
N ASP A 36 -5.40 17.10 2.49
CA ASP A 36 -4.64 18.34 2.45
C ASP A 36 -4.82 19.12 1.14
N GLU A 37 -5.08 18.43 0.02
CA GLU A 37 -5.12 19.05 -1.31
C GLU A 37 -6.54 19.14 -1.89
N LEU A 38 -7.47 18.29 -1.44
CA LEU A 38 -8.81 18.12 -2.01
C LEU A 38 -9.91 18.29 -0.95
N HIS A 39 -9.85 19.37 -0.17
CA HIS A 39 -10.69 19.64 1.00
C HIS A 39 -12.19 19.34 0.83
N ASP A 40 -12.77 19.56 -0.37
CA ASP A 40 -14.20 19.36 -0.64
C ASP A 40 -14.51 18.27 -1.68
N ILE A 41 -13.49 17.57 -2.18
CA ILE A 41 -13.67 16.61 -3.29
C ILE A 41 -13.05 15.27 -2.91
N ARG A 42 -13.91 14.25 -2.82
CA ARG A 42 -13.45 12.88 -2.64
C ARG A 42 -12.65 12.42 -3.86
N MET A 43 -11.41 11.99 -3.63
CA MET A 43 -10.51 11.45 -4.63
C MET A 43 -11.13 10.21 -5.28
N THR A 44 -11.02 10.12 -6.60
CA THR A 44 -11.50 8.94 -7.35
C THR A 44 -10.48 7.81 -7.30
N SER A 45 -10.95 6.57 -7.42
CA SER A 45 -10.10 5.38 -7.48
C SER A 45 -9.07 5.43 -8.62
N ASN A 46 -9.37 6.12 -9.72
CA ASN A 46 -8.44 6.29 -10.85
C ASN A 46 -7.28 7.22 -10.52
N LEU A 47 -7.56 8.36 -9.87
CA LEU A 47 -6.53 9.30 -9.43
C LEU A 47 -5.66 8.65 -8.34
N ALA A 48 -6.29 8.02 -7.34
CA ALA A 48 -5.59 7.28 -6.29
C ALA A 48 -4.67 6.20 -6.86
N LYS A 49 -5.14 5.41 -7.84
CA LYS A 49 -4.32 4.39 -8.51
C LYS A 49 -3.08 4.98 -9.17
N LYS A 50 -3.21 6.10 -9.88
CA LYS A 50 -2.10 6.76 -10.56
C LYS A 50 -1.10 7.35 -9.55
N LEU A 51 -1.59 8.01 -8.50
CA LEU A 51 -0.73 8.54 -7.43
C LEU A 51 0.06 7.44 -6.74
N ILE A 52 -0.60 6.34 -6.35
CA ILE A 52 0.08 5.19 -5.75
C ILE A 52 1.15 4.63 -6.67
N ALA A 53 0.85 4.48 -7.97
CA ALA A 53 1.82 3.98 -8.94
C ALA A 53 3.02 4.93 -9.07
N ALA A 54 2.78 6.24 -9.08
CA ALA A 54 3.82 7.25 -9.19
C ALA A 54 4.73 7.29 -7.96
N PHE A 55 4.18 7.34 -6.74
CA PHE A 55 4.97 7.32 -5.50
C PHE A 55 5.75 6.02 -5.32
N SER A 56 5.12 4.87 -5.60
CA SER A 56 5.67 3.57 -5.23
C SER A 56 6.58 2.92 -6.28
N GLY A 57 6.80 3.57 -7.41
CA GLY A 57 7.58 3.03 -8.53
C GLY A 57 6.88 1.83 -9.18
N CYS A 58 5.64 2.02 -9.62
CA CYS A 58 4.82 1.03 -10.36
C CYS A 58 4.27 -0.16 -9.54
N LYS A 59 4.19 -0.08 -8.21
CA LYS A 59 3.47 -1.11 -7.43
C LYS A 59 1.97 -0.90 -7.56
N SER A 60 1.26 -1.93 -8.01
CA SER A 60 -0.18 -1.86 -8.23
C SER A 60 -0.97 -2.34 -7.01
N ILE A 61 -2.06 -1.64 -6.71
CA ILE A 61 -3.12 -2.11 -5.82
C ILE A 61 -4.29 -2.54 -6.71
N SER A 62 -4.96 -3.64 -6.33
CA SER A 62 -6.15 -4.11 -7.03
C SER A 62 -7.25 -3.06 -6.99
N ASN A 63 -7.95 -2.88 -8.11
CA ASN A 63 -9.07 -1.93 -8.20
C ASN A 63 -10.13 -2.17 -7.12
N ASP A 64 -10.42 -3.44 -6.77
CA ASP A 64 -11.41 -3.80 -5.75
C ASP A 64 -11.12 -3.23 -4.35
N VAL A 65 -9.85 -3.02 -4.04
CA VAL A 65 -9.44 -2.37 -2.79
C VAL A 65 -9.64 -0.87 -2.92
N LEU A 66 -9.23 -0.28 -4.05
CA LEU A 66 -9.33 1.16 -4.28
C LEU A 66 -10.77 1.66 -4.31
N ILE A 67 -11.71 0.91 -4.90
CA ILE A 67 -13.13 1.32 -4.95
C ILE A 67 -13.85 1.27 -3.59
N LYS A 68 -13.29 0.57 -2.60
CA LYS A 68 -13.81 0.56 -1.22
C LYS A 68 -13.35 1.80 -0.46
N GLU A 69 -12.15 2.30 -0.78
CA GLU A 69 -11.51 3.41 -0.09
C GLU A 69 -11.82 4.77 -0.72
N PHE A 70 -11.92 4.83 -2.06
CA PHE A 70 -12.04 6.06 -2.83
C PHE A 70 -13.38 6.15 -3.59
N ALA A 71 -13.72 7.35 -4.08
CA ALA A 71 -14.91 7.53 -4.90
C ALA A 71 -14.81 6.69 -6.19
N ARG A 72 -15.95 6.15 -6.65
CA ARG A 72 -16.02 5.49 -7.96
C ARG A 72 -15.59 6.48 -9.04
N SER A 73 -14.92 5.98 -10.06
CA SER A 73 -14.59 6.78 -11.24
C SER A 73 -15.88 7.31 -11.88
N GLY A 74 -16.13 8.62 -11.75
CA GLY A 74 -17.12 9.35 -12.54
C GLY A 74 -16.60 9.65 -13.94
N ASN A 75 -17.48 10.19 -14.80
CA ASN A 75 -17.20 10.45 -16.21
C ASN A 75 -15.84 11.12 -16.46
N SER A 76 -15.18 10.60 -17.48
CA SER A 76 -13.82 10.88 -17.96
C SER A 76 -13.35 12.32 -17.80
N VAL A 77 -12.70 12.65 -16.67
CA VAL A 77 -11.66 13.68 -16.71
C VAL A 77 -10.62 13.20 -17.73
N LYS A 78 -10.27 14.04 -18.71
CA LYS A 78 -9.28 13.70 -19.75
C LYS A 78 -8.01 13.20 -19.07
N GLN A 79 -7.47 12.04 -19.49
CA GLN A 79 -6.31 11.41 -18.85
C GLN A 79 -5.11 12.36 -18.72
N GLN A 80 -4.90 13.26 -19.68
CA GLN A 80 -3.87 14.31 -19.61
C GLN A 80 -4.01 15.22 -18.39
N ASN A 81 -5.24 15.61 -18.02
CA ASN A 81 -5.46 16.42 -16.82
C ASN A 81 -5.12 15.63 -15.55
N LEU A 82 -5.41 14.32 -15.54
CA LEU A 82 -5.05 13.46 -14.41
C LEU A 82 -3.53 13.30 -14.28
N ASP A 83 -2.81 13.15 -15.39
CA ASP A 83 -1.34 13.01 -15.35
C ASP A 83 -0.67 14.30 -14.87
N MET A 84 -1.18 15.47 -15.28
CA MET A 84 -0.70 16.76 -14.76
C MET A 84 -0.94 16.90 -13.25
N ILE A 85 -2.14 16.52 -12.77
CA ILE A 85 -2.46 16.54 -11.33
C ILE A 85 -1.52 15.60 -10.57
N VAL A 86 -1.33 14.37 -11.06
CA VAL A 86 -0.45 13.38 -10.45
C VAL A 86 0.98 13.90 -10.36
N ASN A 87 1.54 14.41 -11.46
CA ASN A 87 2.90 14.94 -11.46
C ASN A 87 3.07 16.12 -10.49
N SER A 88 2.08 17.00 -10.42
CA SER A 88 2.09 18.15 -9.52
C SER A 88 2.06 17.73 -8.04
N LEU A 89 1.20 16.77 -7.70
CA LEU A 89 1.11 16.24 -6.33
C LEU A 89 2.37 15.46 -5.96
N VAL A 90 2.88 14.61 -6.85
CA VAL A 90 4.11 13.84 -6.58
C VAL A 90 5.28 14.78 -6.30
N ALA A 91 5.45 15.85 -7.09
CA ALA A 91 6.52 16.83 -6.89
C ALA A 91 6.48 17.51 -5.50
N ARG A 92 5.30 17.65 -4.88
CA ARG A 92 5.16 18.24 -3.53
C ARG A 92 5.32 17.22 -2.41
N TRP A 93 4.89 15.99 -2.64
CA TRP A 93 4.71 14.99 -1.58
C TRP A 93 5.77 13.88 -1.59
N GLN A 94 6.63 13.82 -2.61
CA GLN A 94 7.61 12.73 -2.78
C GLN A 94 8.57 12.62 -1.58
N ASP A 95 9.11 13.73 -1.10
CA ASP A 95 10.08 13.72 0.00
C ASP A 95 9.44 13.16 1.28
N LEU A 96 8.24 13.63 1.62
CA LEU A 96 7.48 13.15 2.77
C LEU A 96 7.08 11.68 2.59
N TYR A 97 6.69 11.28 1.38
CA TYR A 97 6.41 9.89 1.06
C TYR A 97 7.63 9.00 1.35
N GLU A 98 8.82 9.40 0.89
CA GLU A 98 10.04 8.61 1.06
C GLU A 98 10.43 8.47 2.53
N GLU A 99 10.33 9.56 3.30
CA GLU A 99 10.57 9.56 4.74
C GLU A 99 9.60 8.62 5.46
N GLN A 100 8.30 8.82 5.28
CA GLN A 100 7.28 8.02 5.94
C GLN A 100 7.31 6.55 5.48
N TRP A 101 7.61 6.30 4.21
CA TRP A 101 7.74 4.94 3.69
C TRP A 101 8.94 4.22 4.30
N LYS A 102 10.05 4.91 4.53
CA LYS A 102 11.23 4.34 5.19
C LYS A 102 10.89 3.88 6.60
N GLU A 103 10.20 4.73 7.37
CA GLU A 103 9.75 4.40 8.73
C GLU A 103 8.74 3.25 8.74
N ALA A 104 7.71 3.35 7.89
CA ALA A 104 6.68 2.32 7.77
C ALA A 104 7.30 0.97 7.36
N LYS A 105 8.28 0.96 6.46
CA LYS A 105 8.95 -0.27 6.03
C LYS A 105 9.70 -0.94 7.18
N ILE A 106 10.43 -0.17 8.00
CA ILE A 106 11.13 -0.70 9.18
C ILE A 106 10.12 -1.34 10.14
N LYS A 107 9.02 -0.64 10.43
CA LYS A 107 7.94 -1.15 11.28
C LYS A 107 7.34 -2.44 10.73
N ILE A 108 7.02 -2.48 9.44
CA ILE A 108 6.47 -3.67 8.76
C ILE A 108 7.44 -4.85 8.85
N ASP A 109 8.75 -4.61 8.73
CA ASP A 109 9.75 -5.68 8.82
C ASP A 109 9.82 -6.26 10.24
N ILE A 110 9.78 -5.41 11.29
CA ILE A 110 9.72 -5.84 12.70
C ILE A 110 8.44 -6.65 12.98
N GLU A 111 7.27 -6.11 12.64
CA GLU A 111 5.98 -6.77 12.88
C GLU A 111 5.86 -8.10 12.12
N ALA A 112 6.49 -8.20 10.94
CA ALA A 112 6.49 -9.43 10.17
C ALA A 112 7.35 -10.54 10.83
N ASP A 113 8.44 -10.16 11.48
CA ASP A 113 9.27 -11.10 12.24
C ASP A 113 8.54 -11.56 13.52
N GLU A 114 7.87 -10.66 14.23
CA GLU A 114 6.99 -11.01 15.35
C GLU A 114 5.85 -11.94 14.90
N TYR A 115 5.21 -11.62 13.79
CA TYR A 115 4.16 -12.47 13.21
C TYR A 115 4.70 -13.85 12.85
N LYS A 116 5.90 -13.94 12.29
CA LYS A 116 6.58 -15.20 11.99
C LYS A 116 6.78 -16.05 13.25
N GLN A 117 7.29 -15.45 14.33
CA GLN A 117 7.48 -16.17 15.60
C GLN A 117 6.16 -16.68 16.16
N SER A 118 5.12 -15.84 16.14
CA SER A 118 3.78 -16.23 16.61
C SER A 118 3.20 -17.43 15.83
N ILE A 119 3.52 -17.56 14.54
CA ILE A 119 3.08 -18.71 13.72
C ILE A 119 3.87 -19.97 14.09
N ILE A 120 5.18 -19.86 14.27
CA ILE A 120 6.05 -20.99 14.64
C ILE A 120 5.60 -21.56 15.99
N GLU A 121 5.37 -20.71 16.98
CA GLU A 121 4.86 -21.08 18.30
C GLU A 121 3.48 -21.75 18.22
N LYS A 122 2.53 -21.16 17.47
CA LYS A 122 1.17 -21.70 17.32
C LYS A 122 1.12 -23.05 16.61
N LEU A 123 2.03 -23.30 15.69
CA LEU A 123 2.07 -24.56 14.94
C LEU A 123 2.92 -25.64 15.65
N ASP A 124 3.47 -25.35 16.84
CA ASP A 124 4.39 -26.20 17.59
C ASP A 124 5.52 -26.78 16.72
N ILE A 125 5.98 -25.98 15.75
CA ILE A 125 7.01 -26.41 14.81
C ILE A 125 8.35 -26.25 15.52
N LYS A 126 8.91 -27.36 16.02
CA LYS A 126 10.34 -27.45 16.34
C LYS A 126 11.14 -27.38 15.03
N LEU A 127 11.52 -26.16 14.63
CA LEU A 127 12.45 -25.93 13.51
C LEU A 127 13.82 -26.53 13.82
#